data_AF-A0A7U9X4S3-F1
#
_entry.id   AF-A0A7U9X4S3-F1
#
_cell.length_a   1.000
_cell.length_b   1.000
_cell.length_c   1.000
_cell.angle_alpha   90.00
_cell.angle_beta   90.00
_cell.angle_gamma   90.00
#
_symmetry.space_group_name_H-M   'P 1'
#
loop_
_entity.id
_entity.type
_entity.pdbx_description
1 polymer ?
#
loop_
_entity_poly.entity_id
_entity_poly.type
_entity_poly.pdbx_seq_one_letter_code
_entity_poly.pdbx_strand_id
1 'polypeptide(L)'
;MDSQSDSKDGNTEDKNADEAGGQDAQSELKDENAEDKNVDEAGEDQLAASKAYHSVNGSISIDGSLSDWAGVAERSGSGMDYWKAAFSPDGGTLYLSFTGSASTEWDYGFTSNKFQFAYPDGASDISSGISVAASQGEAKVKNAYYGDVPGAEAAVINEAHGNNPGPYTVELAVPVSFFHSSEFTLTFGGTQVSSQEIEQVNGDSIEEDLPAVYNGISIDGKYADWKAVEKTDASCPNSAHTGCLSQAAAVFDGDWFFIYIKDGKGSNASGAGTHSNGKFAITSDLGYETDIQLTTTPEINGVNGAKVAYVGSEWEIAIPKDQLPKYRESLSFGFYLGEPLVGSIVNLQPDSGNNLENLFDGINFDGQYDDWEDYGHSTIQYATAGSQESQIDAKGALYSSDGKLYGHVVTTMPQHLQEAGQEFTEAITIAFNQSMDSLKSGSVDQSMVFYPRFVTVDANGTIDWNPRRAGLPEGTYEYHIVSRDAWGQSQNISNLQEMDQIYGKMIMTIGTNGKDEIEYYLELPMIAKKLGVDETSLKEIAAQYGRIGQEWIFTAGTSTGPAAGVAVCIATVGIVLWYKKKKKGELIPAAV
;
A
#
# COMPACT_ATOMS: atom_id res chain seq x y z
N MET A 1 30.82 -23.61 -41.70
CA MET A 1 30.62 -24.77 -40.82
C MET A 1 29.15 -24.73 -40.43
N ASP A 2 28.25 -24.99 -41.38
CA ASP A 2 27.77 -26.33 -41.82
C ASP A 2 27.11 -27.05 -40.63
N SER A 3 25.86 -27.50 -40.64
CA SER A 3 24.96 -27.98 -41.71
C SER A 3 23.51 -27.97 -41.17
N GLN A 4 22.49 -27.43 -41.84
CA GLN A 4 21.68 -27.99 -42.95
C GLN A 4 20.78 -29.20 -42.62
N SER A 5 19.45 -28.98 -42.70
CA SER A 5 18.43 -29.82 -43.39
C SER A 5 17.12 -29.00 -43.44
N ASP A 6 16.79 -28.34 -44.56
CA ASP A 6 15.93 -28.82 -45.66
C ASP A 6 14.48 -29.13 -45.23
N SER A 7 13.40 -28.77 -45.92
CA SER A 7 13.10 -27.85 -47.04
C SER A 7 11.59 -28.01 -47.36
N LYS A 8 10.90 -26.89 -47.70
CA LYS A 8 9.92 -26.73 -48.82
C LYS A 8 8.67 -27.64 -48.89
N ASP A 9 7.53 -27.28 -49.47
CA ASP A 9 6.98 -26.17 -50.25
C ASP A 9 5.46 -26.42 -50.29
N GLY A 10 4.61 -25.42 -50.58
CA GLY A 10 3.22 -25.71 -50.96
C GLY A 10 2.22 -24.56 -50.89
N ASN A 11 2.43 -23.56 -51.73
CA ASN A 11 1.54 -22.43 -52.00
C ASN A 11 0.35 -22.86 -52.88
N THR A 12 -0.87 -22.35 -52.64
CA THR A 12 -1.77 -21.86 -53.71
C THR A 12 -2.91 -21.02 -53.15
N GLU A 13 -2.94 -19.77 -53.59
CA GLU A 13 -4.09 -18.86 -53.63
C GLU A 13 -5.14 -19.38 -54.64
N ASP A 14 -6.41 -19.05 -54.41
CA ASP A 14 -7.29 -18.68 -55.51
C ASP A 14 -8.30 -17.62 -55.04
N LYS A 15 -8.39 -16.54 -55.83
CA LYS A 15 -9.31 -15.41 -55.73
C LYS A 15 -10.09 -15.31 -57.03
N ASN A 16 -11.22 -14.60 -56.98
CA ASN A 16 -12.06 -14.05 -58.06
C ASN A 16 -13.28 -14.92 -58.42
N ALA A 17 -14.47 -14.40 -58.72
CA ALA A 17 -15.00 -13.03 -58.73
C ALA A 17 -16.51 -13.06 -59.08
N ASP A 18 -17.24 -12.02 -58.63
CA ASP A 18 -18.40 -11.30 -59.23
C ASP A 18 -19.70 -12.09 -59.60
N GLU A 19 -20.93 -11.57 -59.58
CA GLU A 19 -21.58 -10.24 -59.64
C GLU A 19 -22.87 -10.30 -58.77
N ALA A 20 -23.31 -9.35 -57.95
CA ALA A 20 -23.65 -7.92 -58.09
C ALA A 20 -25.00 -7.61 -58.79
N GLY A 21 -25.88 -6.90 -58.06
CA GLY A 21 -27.08 -6.18 -58.51
C GLY A 21 -28.21 -6.29 -57.48
N GLY A 22 -28.79 -5.26 -56.86
CA GLY A 22 -28.67 -3.81 -56.96
C GLY A 22 -29.94 -3.20 -56.33
N GLN A 23 -29.76 -2.34 -55.32
CA GLN A 23 -30.39 -1.01 -55.15
C GLN A 23 -31.92 -0.88 -55.38
N ASP A 24 -32.69 -0.44 -54.37
CA ASP A 24 -32.85 0.96 -53.98
C ASP A 24 -33.96 1.14 -52.93
N ALA A 25 -33.80 2.19 -52.11
CA ALA A 25 -34.72 2.66 -51.11
C ALA A 25 -35.47 3.91 -51.59
N GLN A 26 -36.77 4.01 -51.25
CA GLN A 26 -37.63 5.21 -51.05
C GLN A 26 -39.09 4.71 -51.16
N SER A 27 -40.11 5.17 -50.45
CA SER A 27 -40.31 6.26 -49.49
C SER A 27 -41.78 6.15 -49.05
N GLU A 28 -42.06 6.55 -47.80
CA GLU A 28 -43.29 7.23 -47.34
C GLU A 28 -44.67 6.69 -47.75
N LEU A 29 -45.51 6.34 -46.77
CA LEU A 29 -46.58 7.23 -46.28
C LEU A 29 -47.40 6.56 -45.16
N LYS A 30 -47.77 7.41 -44.19
CA LYS A 30 -48.65 7.16 -43.05
C LYS A 30 -50.11 7.09 -43.50
N ASP A 31 -50.92 6.32 -42.77
CA ASP A 31 -52.26 6.66 -42.26
C ASP A 31 -52.80 5.42 -41.50
N GLU A 32 -52.87 5.47 -40.18
CA GLU A 32 -54.03 5.89 -39.35
C GLU A 32 -55.12 4.81 -39.17
N ASN A 33 -55.29 4.46 -37.88
CA ASN A 33 -56.51 4.08 -37.18
C ASN A 33 -57.22 2.73 -37.44
N ALA A 34 -57.08 1.90 -36.40
CA ALA A 34 -58.16 1.45 -35.49
C ALA A 34 -59.01 0.23 -35.86
N GLU A 35 -59.02 -0.70 -34.88
CA GLU A 35 -60.17 -1.49 -34.39
C GLU A 35 -60.79 -2.52 -35.36
N ASP A 36 -61.20 -3.74 -34.99
CA ASP A 36 -61.23 -4.51 -33.75
C ASP A 36 -61.71 -5.93 -34.17
N LYS A 37 -61.27 -6.96 -33.43
CA LYS A 37 -61.80 -8.35 -33.27
C LYS A 37 -62.02 -9.26 -34.50
N ASN A 38 -61.24 -10.34 -34.62
CA ASN A 38 -61.43 -11.68 -34.01
C ASN A 38 -62.71 -12.43 -34.42
N VAL A 39 -62.53 -13.52 -35.18
CA VAL A 39 -63.09 -14.86 -34.88
C VAL A 39 -62.13 -15.94 -35.41
N ASP A 40 -61.44 -16.57 -34.47
CA ASP A 40 -61.07 -17.98 -34.30
C ASP A 40 -61.07 -18.95 -35.50
N GLU A 41 -59.92 -19.58 -35.73
CA GLU A 41 -59.84 -21.01 -36.02
C GLU A 41 -58.72 -21.67 -35.19
N ALA A 42 -59.07 -22.85 -34.65
CA ALA A 42 -58.30 -23.79 -33.83
C ALA A 42 -56.86 -24.01 -34.33
N GLY A 43 -55.86 -24.34 -33.50
CA GLY A 43 -55.88 -25.14 -32.28
C GLY A 43 -54.80 -26.22 -32.42
N GLU A 44 -53.57 -25.87 -32.05
CA GLU A 44 -52.48 -26.78 -31.70
C GLU A 44 -51.66 -26.10 -30.60
N ASP A 45 -52.12 -26.18 -29.36
CA ASP A 45 -51.27 -25.88 -28.21
C ASP A 45 -51.77 -26.60 -26.96
N GLN A 46 -51.13 -27.73 -26.65
CA GLN A 46 -51.17 -28.35 -25.32
C GLN A 46 -49.82 -29.00 -25.06
N LEU A 47 -48.90 -28.29 -24.40
CA LEU A 47 -48.47 -28.59 -23.03
C LEU A 47 -47.45 -27.54 -22.53
N ALA A 48 -47.95 -26.48 -21.90
CA ALA A 48 -47.19 -25.71 -20.93
C ALA A 48 -48.07 -25.54 -19.70
N ALA A 49 -48.21 -26.62 -18.92
CA ALA A 49 -48.69 -26.48 -17.55
C ALA A 49 -47.60 -25.69 -16.81
N SER A 50 -47.89 -24.43 -16.47
CA SER A 50 -47.04 -23.57 -15.67
C SER A 50 -46.80 -24.22 -14.30
N LYS A 51 -45.67 -24.93 -14.16
CA LYS A 51 -45.13 -25.26 -12.84
C LYS A 51 -44.69 -23.94 -12.21
N ALA A 52 -45.41 -23.50 -11.18
CA ALA A 52 -45.06 -22.30 -10.44
C ALA A 52 -43.85 -22.61 -9.54
N TYR A 53 -42.63 -22.33 -10.03
CA TYR A 53 -41.45 -22.27 -9.18
C TYR A 53 -41.57 -21.10 -8.20
N HIS A 54 -40.88 -21.19 -7.06
CA HIS A 54 -40.73 -20.04 -6.18
C HIS A 54 -39.82 -19.02 -6.88
N SER A 55 -40.41 -17.93 -7.38
CA SER A 55 -39.66 -16.89 -8.08
C SER A 55 -38.97 -15.94 -7.10
N VAL A 56 -37.69 -15.64 -7.37
CA VAL A 56 -36.85 -14.72 -6.59
C VAL A 56 -36.22 -13.68 -7.52
N ASN A 57 -35.85 -12.52 -6.98
CA ASN A 57 -35.13 -11.50 -7.75
C ASN A 57 -33.70 -11.95 -8.05
N GLY A 58 -33.24 -11.76 -9.29
CA GLY A 58 -31.86 -12.03 -9.68
C GLY A 58 -31.68 -12.18 -11.20
N SER A 59 -30.45 -11.94 -11.67
CA SER A 59 -30.03 -12.16 -13.05
C SER A 59 -28.60 -12.72 -13.04
N ILE A 60 -28.49 -14.05 -12.97
CA ILE A 60 -27.22 -14.75 -12.77
C ILE A 60 -26.35 -14.69 -14.03
N SER A 61 -25.12 -14.23 -13.87
CA SER A 61 -24.01 -14.31 -14.82
C SER A 61 -22.96 -15.29 -14.30
N ILE A 62 -22.22 -15.97 -15.20
CA ILE A 62 -21.16 -16.91 -14.82
C ILE A 62 -19.82 -16.16 -14.88
N ASP A 63 -19.46 -15.45 -13.81
CA ASP A 63 -18.31 -14.54 -13.77
C ASP A 63 -17.39 -14.74 -12.54
N GLY A 64 -17.77 -15.62 -11.62
CA GLY A 64 -17.09 -15.95 -10.38
C GLY A 64 -17.50 -15.09 -9.18
N SER A 65 -18.49 -14.21 -9.33
CA SER A 65 -19.07 -13.40 -8.27
C SER A 65 -20.40 -13.97 -7.82
N LEU A 66 -20.73 -13.85 -6.52
CA LEU A 66 -22.05 -14.23 -6.01
C LEU A 66 -22.98 -13.04 -5.74
N SER A 67 -22.62 -11.84 -6.21
CA SER A 67 -23.37 -10.60 -5.97
C SER A 67 -24.81 -10.66 -6.52
N ASP A 68 -25.00 -11.31 -7.66
CA ASP A 68 -26.28 -11.51 -8.34
C ASP A 68 -27.08 -12.74 -7.84
N TRP A 69 -26.56 -13.46 -6.83
CA TRP A 69 -27.21 -14.60 -6.17
C TRP A 69 -27.90 -14.24 -4.84
N ALA A 70 -27.97 -12.96 -4.47
CA ALA A 70 -28.43 -12.54 -3.14
C ALA A 70 -29.87 -13.00 -2.82
N GLY A 71 -30.74 -13.13 -3.84
CA GLY A 71 -32.11 -13.63 -3.69
C GLY A 71 -32.24 -15.16 -3.61
N VAL A 72 -31.18 -15.93 -3.88
CA VAL A 72 -31.21 -17.40 -3.96
C VAL A 72 -30.81 -18.02 -2.62
N ALA A 73 -31.56 -19.04 -2.17
CA ALA A 73 -31.33 -19.66 -0.87
C ALA A 73 -29.99 -20.40 -0.77
N GLU A 74 -29.30 -20.14 0.35
CA GLU A 74 -28.10 -20.83 0.76
C GLU A 74 -28.42 -22.18 1.40
N ARG A 75 -27.67 -23.19 1.01
CA ARG A 75 -27.78 -24.56 1.52
C ARG A 75 -26.41 -24.98 2.04
N SER A 76 -26.36 -25.51 3.26
CA SER A 76 -25.11 -26.03 3.84
C SER A 76 -24.79 -27.42 3.26
N GLY A 77 -23.54 -27.84 3.35
CA GLY A 77 -23.09 -29.18 2.96
C GLY A 77 -21.70 -29.49 3.49
N SER A 78 -21.27 -30.75 3.42
CA SER A 78 -19.90 -31.15 3.78
C SER A 78 -18.90 -30.82 2.66
N GLY A 79 -17.80 -30.15 2.99
CA GLY A 79 -16.69 -29.88 2.05
C GLY A 79 -16.73 -28.53 1.35
N MET A 80 -17.64 -27.66 1.78
CA MET A 80 -17.84 -26.28 1.31
C MET A 80 -18.47 -25.46 2.44
N ASP A 81 -18.49 -24.13 2.30
CA ASP A 81 -19.17 -23.26 3.27
C ASP A 81 -20.69 -23.29 3.03
N TYR A 82 -21.10 -23.05 1.79
CA TYR A 82 -22.47 -23.21 1.33
C TYR A 82 -22.53 -23.41 -0.19
N TRP A 83 -23.71 -23.75 -0.68
CA TRP A 83 -24.03 -23.86 -2.10
C TRP A 83 -25.42 -23.30 -2.40
N LYS A 84 -25.64 -22.90 -3.65
CA LYS A 84 -26.92 -22.38 -4.15
C LYS A 84 -27.28 -23.07 -5.47
N ALA A 85 -28.56 -23.07 -5.78
CA ALA A 85 -29.09 -23.54 -7.06
C ALA A 85 -30.29 -22.69 -7.46
N ALA A 86 -30.41 -22.36 -8.74
CA ALA A 86 -31.55 -21.62 -9.27
C ALA A 86 -31.79 -21.95 -10.75
N PHE A 87 -33.05 -21.87 -11.19
CA PHE A 87 -33.39 -21.90 -12.60
C PHE A 87 -33.37 -20.50 -13.21
N SER A 88 -32.99 -20.40 -14.48
CA SER A 88 -33.12 -19.17 -15.28
C SER A 88 -34.58 -18.71 -15.43
N PRO A 89 -34.82 -17.45 -15.84
CA PRO A 89 -36.19 -16.91 -15.95
C PRO A 89 -37.09 -17.70 -16.91
N ASP A 90 -36.52 -18.29 -17.96
CA ASP A 90 -37.21 -19.17 -18.90
C ASP A 90 -37.23 -20.65 -18.47
N GLY A 91 -36.53 -21.01 -17.38
CA GLY A 91 -36.36 -22.37 -16.91
C GLY A 91 -35.45 -23.24 -17.80
N GLY A 92 -34.77 -22.63 -18.78
CA GLY A 92 -33.91 -23.32 -19.76
C GLY A 92 -32.53 -23.71 -19.21
N THR A 93 -32.09 -23.09 -18.13
CA THR A 93 -30.76 -23.29 -17.52
C THR A 93 -30.89 -23.52 -16.02
N LEU A 94 -30.14 -24.49 -15.50
CA LEU A 94 -29.91 -24.68 -14.07
C LEU A 94 -28.57 -24.06 -13.71
N TYR A 95 -28.60 -23.04 -12.85
CA TYR A 95 -27.43 -22.44 -12.24
C TYR A 95 -27.10 -23.18 -10.93
N LEU A 96 -25.80 -23.43 -10.70
CA LEU A 96 -25.27 -24.01 -9.48
C LEU A 96 -24.08 -23.18 -9.01
N SER A 97 -23.95 -22.96 -7.71
CA SER A 97 -22.76 -22.36 -7.14
C SER A 97 -22.38 -22.96 -5.80
N PHE A 98 -21.10 -22.88 -5.44
CA PHE A 98 -20.61 -23.22 -4.10
C PHE A 98 -19.31 -22.48 -3.79
N THR A 99 -19.07 -22.27 -2.50
CA THR A 99 -17.92 -21.52 -1.99
C THR A 99 -17.20 -22.26 -0.89
N GLY A 100 -15.97 -21.86 -0.60
CA GLY A 100 -15.22 -22.36 0.54
C GLY A 100 -13.90 -21.63 0.66
N SER A 101 -12.95 -22.25 1.37
CA SER A 101 -11.58 -21.76 1.46
C SER A 101 -10.60 -22.70 0.76
N ALA A 102 -9.67 -22.11 0.00
CA ALA A 102 -8.53 -22.76 -0.62
C ALA A 102 -7.27 -22.43 0.18
N SER A 103 -6.39 -23.42 0.36
CA SER A 103 -5.17 -23.25 1.16
C SER A 103 -4.07 -22.48 0.44
N THR A 104 -4.03 -22.58 -0.90
CA THR A 104 -3.04 -21.94 -1.77
C THR A 104 -3.69 -21.55 -3.09
N GLU A 105 -3.04 -20.67 -3.85
CA GLU A 105 -3.50 -20.27 -5.19
C GLU A 105 -3.57 -21.44 -6.20
N TRP A 106 -2.91 -22.56 -5.89
CA TRP A 106 -2.86 -23.79 -6.67
C TRP A 106 -3.81 -24.87 -6.16
N ASP A 107 -4.52 -24.61 -5.07
CA ASP A 107 -5.44 -25.56 -4.46
C ASP A 107 -6.79 -25.54 -5.18
N TYR A 108 -6.97 -26.50 -6.11
CA TYR A 108 -8.24 -26.77 -6.79
C TYR A 108 -8.88 -28.07 -6.28
N GLY A 109 -8.59 -28.49 -5.04
CA GLY A 109 -9.14 -29.74 -4.47
C GLY A 109 -10.67 -29.79 -4.45
N PHE A 110 -11.31 -28.62 -4.37
CA PHE A 110 -12.76 -28.44 -4.43
C PHE A 110 -13.39 -28.90 -5.76
N THR A 111 -12.62 -29.06 -6.83
CA THR A 111 -13.08 -29.62 -8.13
C THR A 111 -13.53 -31.08 -8.03
N SER A 112 -13.15 -31.78 -6.95
CA SER A 112 -13.63 -33.13 -6.67
C SER A 112 -15.08 -33.19 -6.17
N ASN A 113 -15.65 -32.05 -5.76
CA ASN A 113 -17.05 -31.97 -5.36
C ASN A 113 -17.98 -32.20 -6.56
N LYS A 114 -19.08 -32.92 -6.33
CA LYS A 114 -20.01 -33.32 -7.38
C LYS A 114 -21.46 -33.16 -6.93
N PHE A 115 -22.23 -32.38 -7.68
CA PHE A 115 -23.69 -32.35 -7.61
C PHE A 115 -24.22 -33.66 -8.19
N GLN A 116 -25.07 -34.35 -7.44
CA GLN A 116 -25.64 -35.64 -7.82
C GLN A 116 -27.13 -35.50 -8.08
N PHE A 117 -27.61 -36.09 -9.17
CA PHE A 117 -29.01 -36.00 -9.59
C PHE A 117 -29.62 -37.40 -9.59
N ALA A 118 -30.66 -37.58 -8.77
CA ALA A 118 -31.45 -38.80 -8.73
C ALA A 118 -32.80 -38.59 -9.43
N TYR A 119 -33.11 -39.44 -10.40
CA TYR A 119 -34.35 -39.35 -11.19
C TYR A 119 -35.44 -40.30 -10.64
N PRO A 120 -36.73 -39.92 -10.74
CA PRO A 120 -37.84 -40.74 -10.25
C PRO A 120 -37.93 -42.15 -10.86
N ASP A 121 -37.49 -42.30 -12.10
CA ASP A 121 -37.45 -43.57 -12.82
C ASP A 121 -36.20 -44.41 -12.51
N GLY A 122 -35.29 -43.90 -11.68
CA GLY A 122 -34.05 -44.56 -11.29
C GLY A 122 -32.94 -44.52 -12.36
N ALA A 123 -33.07 -43.68 -13.39
CA ALA A 123 -32.02 -43.51 -14.39
C ALA A 123 -30.68 -43.06 -13.74
N SER A 124 -29.58 -43.61 -14.25
CA SER A 124 -28.21 -43.30 -13.83
C SER A 124 -27.30 -43.23 -15.05
N ASP A 125 -27.24 -42.06 -15.69
CA ASP A 125 -26.49 -41.83 -16.94
C ASP A 125 -25.50 -40.66 -16.81
N ILE A 126 -25.08 -40.08 -17.94
CA ILE A 126 -24.15 -38.94 -17.96
C ILE A 126 -24.70 -37.74 -17.20
N SER A 127 -26.02 -37.58 -17.11
CA SER A 127 -26.69 -36.42 -16.49
C SER A 127 -26.87 -36.55 -14.99
N SER A 128 -26.64 -37.74 -14.42
CA SER A 128 -26.77 -38.01 -12.98
C SER A 128 -25.72 -37.34 -12.11
N GLY A 129 -24.85 -36.50 -12.69
CA GLY A 129 -23.87 -35.76 -11.93
C GLY A 129 -23.23 -34.62 -12.70
N ILE A 130 -23.00 -33.53 -11.98
CA ILE A 130 -22.31 -32.33 -12.46
C ILE A 130 -21.14 -32.01 -11.53
N SER A 131 -19.97 -31.76 -12.09
CA SER A 131 -18.80 -31.25 -11.37
C SER A 131 -18.09 -30.20 -12.21
N VAL A 132 -17.03 -29.60 -11.69
CA VAL A 132 -16.19 -28.64 -12.41
C VAL A 132 -14.77 -29.19 -12.54
N ALA A 133 -14.15 -29.02 -13.69
CA ALA A 133 -12.70 -29.10 -13.83
C ALA A 133 -12.18 -27.67 -13.97
N ALA A 134 -11.23 -27.28 -13.12
CA ALA A 134 -10.67 -25.93 -13.13
C ALA A 134 -9.16 -25.94 -12.92
N SER A 135 -8.52 -24.95 -13.52
CA SER A 135 -7.13 -24.55 -13.33
C SER A 135 -7.03 -23.03 -13.49
N GLN A 136 -5.83 -22.47 -13.37
CA GLN A 136 -5.64 -21.02 -13.44
C GLN A 136 -6.19 -20.43 -14.75
N GLY A 137 -7.31 -19.71 -14.67
CA GLY A 137 -7.97 -19.04 -15.80
C GLY A 137 -8.81 -19.95 -16.71
N GLU A 138 -8.99 -21.23 -16.39
CA GLU A 138 -9.81 -22.15 -17.18
C GLU A 138 -10.78 -22.93 -16.27
N ALA A 139 -12.05 -22.98 -16.65
CA ALA A 139 -13.06 -23.79 -15.98
C ALA A 139 -13.99 -24.46 -17.00
N LYS A 140 -14.37 -25.71 -16.74
CA LYS A 140 -15.30 -26.48 -17.57
C LYS A 140 -16.24 -27.31 -16.73
N VAL A 141 -17.52 -27.33 -17.10
CA VAL A 141 -18.50 -28.24 -16.51
C VAL A 141 -18.27 -29.66 -17.00
N LYS A 142 -18.28 -30.61 -16.07
CA LYS A 142 -18.08 -32.04 -16.30
C LYS A 142 -19.32 -32.83 -15.90
N ASN A 143 -19.65 -33.83 -16.70
CA ASN A 143 -20.77 -34.72 -16.46
C ASN A 143 -20.40 -35.91 -15.54
N ALA A 144 -21.34 -36.83 -15.31
CA ALA A 144 -21.13 -37.95 -14.39
C ALA A 144 -19.97 -38.87 -14.76
N TYR A 145 -19.61 -38.93 -16.06
CA TYR A 145 -18.50 -39.70 -16.62
C TYR A 145 -17.29 -38.84 -16.98
N TYR A 146 -17.23 -37.61 -16.45
CA TYR A 146 -16.14 -36.66 -16.65
C TYR A 146 -15.97 -36.15 -18.09
N GLY A 147 -17.02 -36.26 -18.92
CA GLY A 147 -17.09 -35.62 -20.24
C GLY A 147 -17.53 -34.15 -20.14
N ASP A 148 -17.14 -33.33 -21.12
CA ASP A 148 -17.61 -31.94 -21.24
C ASP A 148 -19.13 -31.92 -21.48
N VAL A 149 -19.83 -30.99 -20.83
CA VAL A 149 -21.28 -30.78 -21.04
C VAL A 149 -21.49 -29.72 -22.13
N PRO A 150 -22.10 -30.07 -23.28
CA PRO A 150 -22.35 -29.10 -24.34
C PRO A 150 -23.27 -27.96 -23.89
N GLY A 151 -22.90 -26.72 -24.21
CA GLY A 151 -23.68 -25.52 -23.87
C GLY A 151 -23.64 -25.13 -22.39
N ALA A 152 -22.81 -25.78 -21.58
CA ALA A 152 -22.60 -25.42 -20.19
C ALA A 152 -21.42 -24.46 -20.02
N GLU A 153 -21.50 -23.60 -19.01
CA GLU A 153 -20.50 -22.58 -18.68
C GLU A 153 -20.05 -22.75 -17.23
N ALA A 154 -18.80 -22.37 -16.95
CA ALA A 154 -18.24 -22.41 -15.61
C ALA A 154 -17.33 -21.21 -15.36
N ALA A 155 -17.42 -20.64 -14.17
CA ALA A 155 -16.47 -19.67 -13.64
C ALA A 155 -15.94 -20.16 -12.30
N VAL A 156 -14.63 -20.02 -12.09
CA VAL A 156 -13.98 -20.37 -10.84
C VAL A 156 -13.00 -19.26 -10.48
N ILE A 157 -13.15 -18.73 -9.28
CA ILE A 157 -12.19 -17.80 -8.67
C ILE A 157 -11.59 -18.49 -7.45
N ASN A 158 -10.27 -18.45 -7.35
CA ASN A 158 -9.52 -18.80 -6.14
C ASN A 158 -8.73 -17.56 -5.72
N GLU A 159 -9.08 -16.98 -4.58
CA GLU A 159 -8.46 -15.76 -4.06
C GLU A 159 -7.32 -16.04 -3.07
N ALA A 160 -6.99 -17.30 -2.81
CA ALA A 160 -5.77 -17.65 -2.09
C ALA A 160 -4.54 -17.10 -2.85
N HIS A 161 -3.50 -16.68 -2.12
CA HIS A 161 -2.33 -16.03 -2.70
C HIS A 161 -1.05 -16.64 -2.14
N GLY A 162 -0.23 -17.24 -3.01
CA GLY A 162 0.90 -18.07 -2.58
C GLY A 162 0.46 -19.14 -1.57
N ASN A 163 0.94 -19.03 -0.33
CA ASN A 163 0.59 -19.92 0.79
C ASN A 163 -0.42 -19.32 1.78
N ASN A 164 -1.00 -18.14 1.47
CA ASN A 164 -2.02 -17.53 2.30
C ASN A 164 -3.41 -18.03 1.87
N PRO A 165 -4.17 -18.69 2.76
CA PRO A 165 -5.51 -19.16 2.42
C PRO A 165 -6.46 -18.02 2.05
N GLY A 166 -7.35 -18.29 1.11
CA GLY A 166 -8.36 -17.33 0.65
C GLY A 166 -9.66 -18.03 0.27
N PRO A 167 -10.74 -17.28 0.04
CA PRO A 167 -11.99 -17.85 -0.43
C PRO A 167 -11.85 -18.35 -1.88
N TYR A 168 -12.69 -19.31 -2.24
CA TYR A 168 -12.95 -19.66 -3.63
C TYR A 168 -14.46 -19.58 -3.91
N THR A 169 -14.78 -19.29 -5.17
CA THR A 169 -16.14 -19.30 -5.70
C THR A 169 -16.18 -20.17 -6.95
N VAL A 170 -17.20 -21.03 -7.04
CA VAL A 170 -17.52 -21.79 -8.25
C VAL A 170 -18.94 -21.45 -8.68
N GLU A 171 -19.10 -21.17 -9.97
CA GLU A 171 -20.39 -21.00 -10.62
C GLU A 171 -20.47 -21.87 -11.86
N LEU A 172 -21.65 -22.45 -12.11
CA LEU A 172 -21.93 -23.32 -13.24
C LEU A 172 -23.29 -22.97 -13.82
N ALA A 173 -23.39 -22.95 -15.15
CA ALA A 173 -24.65 -22.93 -15.88
C ALA A 173 -24.76 -24.23 -16.70
N VAL A 174 -25.87 -24.95 -16.53
CA VAL A 174 -26.13 -26.22 -17.24
C VAL A 174 -27.47 -26.16 -17.96
N PRO A 175 -27.51 -26.39 -19.29
CA PRO A 175 -28.78 -26.45 -20.01
C PRO A 175 -29.69 -27.53 -19.43
N VAL A 176 -30.95 -27.19 -19.16
CA VAL A 176 -31.91 -28.15 -18.57
C VAL A 176 -32.16 -29.34 -19.51
N SER A 177 -32.02 -29.14 -20.82
CA SER A 177 -32.09 -30.18 -21.85
C SER A 177 -30.99 -31.26 -21.74
N PHE A 178 -29.94 -31.02 -20.95
CA PHE A 178 -28.92 -32.02 -20.65
C PHE A 178 -29.41 -33.08 -19.65
N PHE A 179 -30.36 -32.75 -18.77
CA PHE A 179 -30.83 -33.67 -17.74
C PHE A 179 -31.85 -34.68 -18.29
N HIS A 180 -31.80 -35.91 -17.79
CA HIS A 180 -32.72 -36.98 -18.16
C HIS A 180 -34.20 -36.64 -17.91
N SER A 181 -34.48 -35.84 -16.88
CA SER A 181 -35.81 -35.36 -16.52
C SER A 181 -35.73 -33.98 -15.85
N SER A 182 -36.79 -33.18 -15.98
CA SER A 182 -36.97 -31.94 -15.21
C SER A 182 -37.37 -32.19 -13.74
N GLU A 183 -37.73 -33.43 -13.41
CA GLU A 183 -37.95 -33.88 -12.05
C GLU A 183 -36.75 -34.68 -11.56
N PHE A 184 -36.06 -34.15 -10.56
CA PHE A 184 -34.91 -34.79 -9.93
C PHE A 184 -34.80 -34.40 -8.46
N THR A 185 -34.04 -35.19 -7.70
CA THR A 185 -33.51 -34.79 -6.38
C THR A 185 -32.03 -34.46 -6.55
N LEU A 186 -31.67 -33.21 -6.25
CA LEU A 186 -30.29 -32.73 -6.27
C LEU A 186 -29.66 -32.96 -4.91
N THR A 187 -28.51 -33.62 -4.87
CA THR A 187 -27.71 -33.86 -3.66
C THR A 187 -26.33 -33.22 -3.80
N PHE A 188 -25.92 -32.44 -2.79
CA PHE A 188 -24.57 -31.88 -2.71
C PHE A 188 -24.13 -31.75 -1.26
N GLY A 189 -22.91 -32.19 -0.94
CA GLY A 189 -22.40 -32.19 0.44
C GLY A 189 -23.29 -32.94 1.44
N GLY A 190 -24.07 -33.93 0.97
CA GLY A 190 -25.04 -34.67 1.79
C GLY A 190 -26.42 -34.00 1.97
N THR A 191 -26.59 -32.75 1.53
CA THR A 191 -27.85 -32.03 1.57
C THR A 191 -28.65 -32.29 0.29
N GLN A 192 -29.95 -32.49 0.43
CA GLN A 192 -30.86 -32.82 -0.68
C GLN A 192 -31.89 -31.70 -0.88
N VAL A 193 -32.23 -31.42 -2.14
CA VAL A 193 -33.32 -30.52 -2.51
C VAL A 193 -34.07 -31.10 -3.70
N SER A 194 -35.41 -31.05 -3.68
CA SER A 194 -36.21 -31.42 -4.84
C SER A 194 -36.08 -30.35 -5.93
N SER A 195 -36.13 -30.73 -7.21
CA SER A 195 -36.17 -29.73 -8.30
C SER A 195 -37.37 -28.78 -8.20
N GLN A 196 -38.43 -29.15 -7.48
CA GLN A 196 -39.59 -28.30 -7.21
C GLN A 196 -39.35 -27.23 -6.14
N GLU A 197 -38.30 -27.40 -5.32
CA GLU A 197 -37.91 -26.50 -4.23
C GLU A 197 -36.72 -25.58 -4.62
N ILE A 198 -36.21 -25.73 -5.85
CA ILE A 198 -35.20 -24.84 -6.40
C ILE A 198 -35.88 -23.56 -6.90
N GLU A 199 -35.32 -22.42 -6.51
CA GLU A 199 -35.81 -21.11 -6.88
C GLU A 199 -35.66 -20.84 -8.37
N GLN A 200 -36.53 -19.98 -8.91
CA GLN A 200 -36.38 -19.47 -10.28
C GLN A 200 -36.08 -17.98 -10.22
N VAL A 201 -34.95 -17.55 -10.77
CA VAL A 201 -34.64 -16.12 -10.85
C VAL A 201 -35.55 -15.45 -11.88
N ASN A 202 -35.94 -14.21 -11.63
CA ASN A 202 -36.89 -13.48 -12.49
C ASN A 202 -36.21 -12.70 -13.65
N GLY A 203 -34.88 -12.59 -13.66
CA GLY A 203 -34.11 -11.87 -14.66
C GLY A 203 -33.97 -10.38 -14.38
N ASP A 204 -34.57 -9.89 -13.30
CA ASP A 204 -34.34 -8.52 -12.85
C ASP A 204 -32.97 -8.46 -12.19
N SER A 205 -32.15 -7.51 -12.63
CA SER A 205 -30.93 -7.16 -11.93
C SER A 205 -31.27 -6.84 -10.48
N ILE A 206 -30.51 -7.41 -9.55
CA ILE A 206 -30.52 -6.93 -8.17
C ILE A 206 -29.95 -5.51 -8.26
N GLU A 207 -30.74 -4.50 -7.84
CA GLU A 207 -30.36 -3.08 -7.95
C GLU A 207 -28.91 -2.88 -7.53
N GLU A 208 -28.14 -2.19 -8.38
CA GLU A 208 -26.78 -1.75 -8.07
C GLU A 208 -26.78 -1.03 -6.73
N ASP A 209 -25.82 -1.39 -5.87
CA ASP A 209 -25.62 -0.75 -4.57
C ASP A 209 -25.69 0.78 -4.72
N LEU A 210 -26.57 1.39 -3.93
CA LEU A 210 -26.42 2.80 -3.58
C LEU A 210 -24.93 3.07 -3.28
N PRO A 211 -24.39 4.24 -3.66
CA PRO A 211 -22.97 4.52 -3.46
C PRO A 211 -22.59 4.17 -2.02
N ALA A 212 -21.62 3.25 -1.88
CA ALA A 212 -21.29 2.65 -0.60
C ALA A 212 -21.01 3.76 0.42
N VAL A 213 -21.71 3.72 1.55
CA VAL A 213 -21.56 4.71 2.61
C VAL A 213 -20.56 4.18 3.62
N TYR A 214 -19.57 5.00 3.96
CA TYR A 214 -18.61 4.67 4.99
C TYR A 214 -19.29 4.54 6.36
N ASN A 215 -19.14 3.40 7.02
CA ASN A 215 -19.73 3.09 8.33
C ASN A 215 -18.69 2.55 9.33
N GLY A 216 -17.42 2.91 9.14
CA GLY A 216 -16.28 2.36 9.88
C GLY A 216 -15.68 1.12 9.22
N ILE A 217 -14.51 0.70 9.71
CA ILE A 217 -13.78 -0.50 9.28
C ILE A 217 -13.63 -1.47 10.45
N SER A 218 -13.84 -2.76 10.21
CA SER A 218 -13.56 -3.85 11.14
C SER A 218 -12.37 -4.66 10.65
N ILE A 219 -11.42 -4.98 11.55
CA ILE A 219 -10.31 -5.87 11.22
C ILE A 219 -10.73 -7.32 11.48
N ASP A 220 -11.34 -7.96 10.48
CA ASP A 220 -11.92 -9.31 10.56
C ASP A 220 -11.64 -10.21 9.33
N GLY A 221 -10.90 -9.72 8.34
CA GLY A 221 -10.55 -10.40 7.10
C GLY A 221 -11.65 -10.35 6.04
N LYS A 222 -12.66 -9.49 6.20
CA LYS A 222 -13.75 -9.29 5.22
C LYS A 222 -13.77 -7.86 4.70
N TYR A 223 -13.49 -7.71 3.42
CA TYR A 223 -13.20 -6.39 2.83
C TYR A 223 -14.41 -5.61 2.32
N ALA A 224 -15.64 -5.97 2.74
CA ALA A 224 -16.87 -5.36 2.24
C ALA A 224 -17.02 -3.90 2.72
N ASP A 225 -16.56 -3.60 3.93
CA ASP A 225 -16.56 -2.26 4.53
C ASP A 225 -15.58 -1.28 3.86
N TRP A 226 -14.55 -1.80 3.18
CA TRP A 226 -13.65 -1.03 2.32
C TRP A 226 -14.28 -0.57 0.99
N LYS A 227 -15.51 -0.97 0.66
CA LYS A 227 -16.18 -0.60 -0.61
C LYS A 227 -16.42 0.91 -0.73
N ALA A 228 -16.58 1.60 0.39
CA ALA A 228 -16.77 3.06 0.45
C ALA A 228 -15.45 3.85 0.42
N VAL A 229 -14.30 3.17 0.48
CA VAL A 229 -12.97 3.81 0.53
C VAL A 229 -12.31 3.70 -0.85
N GLU A 230 -11.89 4.83 -1.41
CA GLU A 230 -11.21 4.89 -2.69
C GLU A 230 -9.86 4.14 -2.61
N LYS A 231 -9.65 3.23 -3.57
CA LYS A 231 -8.42 2.45 -3.70
C LYS A 231 -7.54 3.06 -4.78
N THR A 232 -6.26 3.25 -4.46
CA THR A 232 -5.24 3.74 -5.39
C THR A 232 -4.44 2.56 -5.93
N ASP A 233 -4.21 2.52 -7.24
CA ASP A 233 -3.31 1.54 -7.84
C ASP A 233 -1.90 1.68 -7.27
N ALA A 234 -1.31 0.56 -6.85
CA ALA A 234 0.00 0.50 -6.24
C ALA A 234 0.94 -0.40 -7.03
N SER A 235 2.24 -0.09 -6.98
CA SER A 235 3.31 -0.93 -7.53
C SER A 235 4.58 -0.77 -6.72
N CYS A 236 5.46 -1.76 -6.75
CA CYS A 236 6.73 -1.69 -6.05
C CYS A 236 7.68 -0.68 -6.70
N PRO A 237 8.42 0.11 -5.90
CA PRO A 237 9.44 1.03 -6.42
C PRO A 237 10.65 0.30 -6.99
N ASN A 238 10.86 -0.98 -6.62
CA ASN A 238 11.91 -1.81 -7.20
C ASN A 238 11.57 -2.16 -8.65
N SER A 239 12.32 -1.59 -9.61
CA SER A 239 12.10 -1.79 -11.04
C SER A 239 12.25 -3.24 -11.51
N ALA A 240 12.95 -4.09 -10.76
CA ALA A 240 13.05 -5.53 -11.06
C ALA A 240 11.82 -6.32 -10.60
N HIS A 241 11.03 -5.78 -9.67
CA HIS A 241 9.93 -6.47 -9.00
C HIS A 241 8.72 -5.55 -8.80
N THR A 242 8.24 -4.91 -9.86
CA THR A 242 7.17 -3.89 -9.76
C THR A 242 5.81 -4.46 -9.36
N GLY A 243 5.55 -5.74 -9.61
CA GLY A 243 4.26 -6.40 -9.37
C GLY A 243 4.04 -6.96 -7.95
N CYS A 244 4.65 -6.37 -6.93
CA CYS A 244 4.54 -6.84 -5.54
C CYS A 244 3.22 -6.42 -4.86
N LEU A 245 2.66 -5.28 -5.25
CA LEU A 245 1.38 -4.74 -4.81
C LEU A 245 0.52 -4.47 -6.04
N SER A 246 -0.79 -4.37 -5.86
CA SER A 246 -1.73 -3.93 -6.88
C SER A 246 -2.55 -2.73 -6.45
N GLN A 247 -2.91 -2.62 -5.16
CA GLN A 247 -3.72 -1.50 -4.65
C GLN A 247 -3.34 -1.14 -3.21
N ALA A 248 -3.63 0.10 -2.83
CA ALA A 248 -3.57 0.58 -1.45
C ALA A 248 -4.70 1.58 -1.18
N ALA A 249 -5.18 1.62 0.06
CA ALA A 249 -6.12 2.61 0.55
C ALA A 249 -5.83 2.90 2.01
N ALA A 250 -6.29 4.05 2.50
CA ALA A 250 -6.22 4.38 3.92
C ALA A 250 -7.33 5.34 4.31
N VAL A 251 -7.80 5.23 5.55
CA VAL A 251 -8.81 6.11 6.14
C VAL A 251 -8.51 6.32 7.61
N PHE A 252 -8.71 7.55 8.10
CA PHE A 252 -8.52 7.87 9.50
C PHE A 252 -9.87 8.20 10.14
N ASP A 253 -10.29 7.36 11.09
CA ASP A 253 -11.60 7.47 11.72
C ASP A 253 -11.46 7.51 13.25
N GLY A 254 -11.12 8.68 13.77
CA GLY A 254 -11.04 8.94 15.20
C GLY A 254 -9.89 8.18 15.87
N ASP A 255 -10.18 6.98 16.36
CA ASP A 255 -9.31 6.18 17.21
C ASP A 255 -8.26 5.38 16.42
N TRP A 256 -8.52 5.12 15.14
CA TRP A 256 -7.72 4.22 14.32
C TRP A 256 -7.42 4.81 12.95
N PHE A 257 -6.16 4.68 12.54
CA PHE A 257 -5.75 4.84 11.15
C PHE A 257 -5.79 3.47 10.47
N PHE A 258 -6.75 3.29 9.57
CA PHE A 258 -6.94 2.06 8.85
C PHE A 258 -6.18 2.08 7.53
N ILE A 259 -5.54 0.96 7.20
CA ILE A 259 -4.79 0.76 5.97
C ILE A 259 -5.29 -0.51 5.29
N TYR A 260 -5.51 -0.44 3.98
CA TYR A 260 -5.75 -1.58 3.11
C TYR A 260 -4.62 -1.71 2.11
N ILE A 261 -4.13 -2.93 1.90
CA ILE A 261 -3.12 -3.24 0.90
C ILE A 261 -3.55 -4.49 0.15
N LYS A 262 -3.53 -4.42 -1.19
CA LYS A 262 -3.71 -5.60 -2.04
C LYS A 262 -2.38 -6.01 -2.62
N ASP A 263 -2.02 -7.26 -2.41
CA ASP A 263 -0.84 -7.88 -2.98
C ASP A 263 -0.92 -7.90 -4.51
N GLY A 264 0.25 -7.95 -5.14
CA GLY A 264 0.38 -8.07 -6.58
C GLY A 264 0.56 -9.53 -6.99
N LYS A 265 0.48 -9.82 -8.29
CA LYS A 265 0.70 -11.18 -8.81
C LYS A 265 2.14 -11.68 -8.62
N GLY A 266 3.09 -10.78 -8.38
CA GLY A 266 4.53 -11.10 -8.33
C GLY A 266 5.11 -11.26 -6.92
N SER A 267 4.41 -10.80 -5.87
CA SER A 267 4.85 -10.89 -4.47
C SER A 267 3.73 -10.42 -3.52
N ASN A 268 4.06 -10.22 -2.24
CA ASN A 268 3.14 -9.70 -1.23
C ASN A 268 3.73 -8.50 -0.47
N ALA A 269 2.89 -7.85 0.33
CA ALA A 269 3.22 -6.65 1.09
C ALA A 269 4.38 -6.87 2.08
N SER A 270 4.52 -8.06 2.68
CA SER A 270 5.63 -8.37 3.60
C SER A 270 7.00 -8.45 2.92
N GLY A 271 7.02 -8.63 1.60
CA GLY A 271 8.23 -8.57 0.76
C GLY A 271 8.31 -7.30 -0.08
N ALA A 272 7.44 -6.32 0.12
CA ALA A 272 7.35 -5.12 -0.71
C ALA A 272 8.32 -4.01 -0.26
N GLY A 273 8.40 -2.94 -1.05
CA GLY A 273 9.18 -1.75 -0.75
C GLY A 273 10.52 -1.65 -1.48
N THR A 274 11.23 -0.54 -1.23
CA THR A 274 12.51 -0.20 -1.87
C THR A 274 13.60 -1.25 -1.65
N HIS A 275 13.51 -1.98 -0.53
CA HIS A 275 14.48 -3.00 -0.11
C HIS A 275 13.86 -4.40 0.05
N SER A 276 12.63 -4.58 -0.43
CA SER A 276 11.92 -5.88 -0.39
C SER A 276 11.80 -6.49 1.01
N ASN A 277 11.48 -5.67 2.00
CA ASN A 277 11.48 -6.02 3.43
C ASN A 277 10.14 -5.73 4.14
N GLY A 278 9.12 -5.30 3.38
CA GLY A 278 7.78 -5.05 3.90
C GLY A 278 7.66 -3.82 4.80
N LYS A 279 8.60 -2.86 4.71
CA LYS A 279 8.55 -1.60 5.47
C LYS A 279 7.72 -0.53 4.76
N PHE A 280 6.83 0.08 5.53
CA PHE A 280 5.96 1.19 5.15
C PHE A 280 6.08 2.32 6.17
N ALA A 281 5.63 3.51 5.79
CA ALA A 281 5.67 4.71 6.61
C ALA A 281 4.31 5.41 6.60
N ILE A 282 3.90 5.89 7.77
CA ILE A 282 2.85 6.87 7.94
C ILE A 282 3.55 8.20 8.18
N THR A 283 3.35 9.16 7.29
CA THR A 283 3.99 10.49 7.37
C THR A 283 2.94 11.57 7.59
N SER A 284 3.26 12.59 8.39
CA SER A 284 2.35 13.72 8.59
C SER A 284 2.70 14.92 7.73
N ASP A 285 1.76 15.86 7.65
CA ASP A 285 1.94 17.18 7.05
C ASP A 285 3.02 18.05 7.72
N LEU A 286 3.46 17.67 8.92
CA LEU A 286 4.57 18.29 9.64
C LEU A 286 5.93 17.60 9.37
N GLY A 287 5.93 16.48 8.64
CA GLY A 287 7.13 15.72 8.31
C GLY A 287 7.57 14.71 9.36
N TYR A 288 6.74 14.40 10.36
CA TYR A 288 7.00 13.26 11.25
C TYR A 288 6.64 11.96 10.54
N GLU A 289 7.29 10.87 10.97
CA GLU A 289 7.18 9.55 10.38
C GLU A 289 7.02 8.51 11.49
N THR A 290 6.02 7.64 11.35
CA THR A 290 5.94 6.36 12.07
C THR A 290 6.15 5.24 11.07
N ASP A 291 7.15 4.41 11.35
CA ASP A 291 7.50 3.26 10.50
C ASP A 291 6.75 2.01 10.98
N ILE A 292 6.23 1.24 10.02
CA ILE A 292 5.63 -0.07 10.27
C ILE A 292 6.23 -1.13 9.34
N GLN A 293 6.29 -2.37 9.80
CA GLN A 293 6.77 -3.49 8.99
C GLN A 293 5.78 -4.65 9.03
N LEU A 294 5.43 -5.17 7.84
CA LEU A 294 4.54 -6.30 7.66
C LEU A 294 5.36 -7.60 7.54
N THR A 295 4.89 -8.67 8.18
CA THR A 295 5.55 -9.99 8.19
C THR A 295 4.64 -11.09 7.63
N THR A 296 5.24 -12.22 7.21
CA THR A 296 4.50 -13.35 6.59
C THR A 296 3.61 -14.13 7.54
N THR A 297 3.94 -14.17 8.84
CA THR A 297 2.97 -14.46 9.90
C THR A 297 2.35 -13.12 10.23
N PRO A 298 1.11 -12.82 9.81
CA PRO A 298 0.62 -11.45 9.71
C PRO A 298 0.70 -10.77 11.08
N GLU A 299 1.68 -9.90 11.21
CA GLU A 299 1.99 -9.09 12.38
C GLU A 299 2.50 -7.74 11.86
N ILE A 300 2.29 -6.71 12.68
CA ILE A 300 2.70 -5.34 12.39
C ILE A 300 3.71 -4.92 13.44
N ASN A 301 4.96 -4.84 13.01
CA ASN A 301 6.07 -4.37 13.83
C ASN A 301 6.23 -2.85 13.73
N GLY A 302 6.88 -2.25 14.72
CA GLY A 302 7.18 -0.80 14.78
C GLY A 302 6.21 0.02 15.62
N VAL A 303 5.01 -0.51 15.89
CA VAL A 303 3.98 0.14 16.72
C VAL A 303 3.33 -0.85 17.67
N ASN A 304 2.83 -0.36 18.81
CA ASN A 304 2.13 -1.20 19.77
C ASN A 304 0.61 -1.22 19.49
N GLY A 305 -0.05 -2.36 19.73
CA GLY A 305 -1.51 -2.44 19.70
C GLY A 305 -2.15 -2.40 18.30
N ALA A 306 -1.35 -2.51 17.23
CA ALA A 306 -1.86 -2.66 15.88
C ALA A 306 -2.70 -3.93 15.74
N LYS A 307 -3.74 -3.85 14.91
CA LYS A 307 -4.57 -4.99 14.52
C LYS A 307 -4.32 -5.28 13.05
N VAL A 308 -4.34 -6.56 12.68
CA VAL A 308 -4.13 -6.98 11.29
C VAL A 308 -4.98 -8.20 10.96
N ALA A 309 -5.54 -8.20 9.76
CA ALA A 309 -6.05 -9.38 9.10
C ALA A 309 -5.46 -9.45 7.69
N TYR A 310 -5.18 -10.67 7.24
CA TYR A 310 -4.58 -10.94 5.93
C TYR A 310 -5.19 -12.21 5.37
N VAL A 311 -6.05 -12.09 4.37
CA VAL A 311 -6.79 -13.20 3.75
C VAL A 311 -6.61 -13.14 2.24
N GLY A 312 -6.20 -14.25 1.64
CA GLY A 312 -5.87 -14.29 0.22
C GLY A 312 -4.76 -13.28 -0.10
N SER A 313 -5.09 -12.31 -0.95
CA SER A 313 -4.18 -11.24 -1.39
C SER A 313 -4.41 -9.89 -0.70
N GLU A 314 -5.28 -9.83 0.30
CA GLU A 314 -5.76 -8.57 0.86
C GLU A 314 -5.39 -8.44 2.32
N TRP A 315 -4.84 -7.28 2.68
CA TRP A 315 -4.47 -6.89 4.03
C TRP A 315 -5.40 -5.78 4.50
N GLU A 316 -5.77 -5.85 5.76
CA GLU A 316 -6.32 -4.72 6.48
C GLU A 316 -5.65 -4.57 7.84
N ILE A 317 -5.33 -3.33 8.17
CA ILE A 317 -4.51 -2.98 9.32
C ILE A 317 -5.18 -1.81 10.01
N ALA A 318 -5.18 -1.80 11.34
CA ALA A 318 -5.56 -0.65 12.13
C ALA A 318 -4.41 -0.25 13.07
N ILE A 319 -3.96 0.98 12.94
CA ILE A 319 -2.91 1.58 13.78
C ILE A 319 -3.59 2.50 14.82
N PRO A 320 -3.33 2.31 16.13
CA PRO A 320 -3.91 3.18 17.15
C PRO A 320 -3.48 4.64 16.99
N LYS A 321 -4.38 5.59 17.28
CA LYS A 321 -4.12 7.04 17.19
C LYS A 321 -2.87 7.48 17.96
N ASP A 322 -2.60 6.91 19.13
CA ASP A 322 -1.46 7.24 19.98
C ASP A 322 -0.11 6.74 19.43
N GLN A 323 -0.14 5.87 18.42
CA GLN A 323 1.06 5.41 17.69
C GLN A 323 1.30 6.19 16.39
N LEU A 324 0.37 7.07 15.99
CA LEU A 324 0.52 7.90 14.81
C LEU A 324 1.57 8.99 15.02
N PRO A 325 2.27 9.41 13.95
CA PRO A 325 3.17 10.54 14.06
C PRO A 325 2.39 11.80 14.46
N LYS A 326 3.05 12.80 15.05
CA LYS A 326 2.42 14.10 15.30
C LYS A 326 1.98 14.71 13.97
N TYR A 327 0.72 15.14 13.86
CA TYR A 327 0.16 15.73 12.64
C TYR A 327 -0.63 16.99 12.98
N ARG A 328 -0.76 17.93 12.04
CA ARG A 328 -1.61 19.12 12.23
C ARG A 328 -2.95 18.96 11.53
N GLU A 329 -2.93 18.57 10.26
CA GLU A 329 -4.13 18.47 9.43
C GLU A 329 -4.28 17.08 8.79
N SER A 330 -3.18 16.50 8.31
CA SER A 330 -3.27 15.28 7.49
C SER A 330 -2.08 14.35 7.64
N LEU A 331 -2.36 13.09 7.28
CA LEU A 331 -1.40 12.00 7.20
C LEU A 331 -1.29 11.49 5.77
N SER A 332 -0.26 10.72 5.50
CA SER A 332 -0.01 10.02 4.25
C SER A 332 0.53 8.63 4.57
N PHE A 333 0.27 7.67 3.69
CA PHE A 333 0.72 6.28 3.83
C PHE A 333 1.46 5.83 2.57
N GLY A 334 2.60 5.18 2.72
CA GLY A 334 3.37 4.65 1.60
C GLY A 334 4.55 3.79 2.02
N PHE A 335 5.45 3.51 1.08
CA PHE A 335 6.65 2.74 1.38
C PHE A 335 7.61 3.55 2.25
N TYR A 336 8.32 2.85 3.13
CA TYR A 336 9.44 3.44 3.85
C TYR A 336 10.52 3.91 2.87
N LEU A 337 11.03 5.14 3.07
CA LEU A 337 11.94 5.84 2.15
C LEU A 337 11.40 5.96 0.71
N GLY A 338 10.08 5.85 0.57
CA GLY A 338 9.38 5.89 -0.69
C GLY A 338 8.38 7.03 -0.75
N GLU A 339 7.75 7.14 -1.91
CA GLU A 339 6.69 8.10 -2.11
C GLU A 339 5.40 7.60 -1.46
N PRO A 340 4.55 8.49 -0.91
CA PRO A 340 3.22 8.11 -0.46
C PRO A 340 2.43 7.42 -1.56
N LEU A 341 1.79 6.30 -1.22
CA LEU A 341 0.81 5.61 -2.05
C LEU A 341 -0.55 6.31 -1.94
N VAL A 342 -0.90 6.76 -0.74
CA VAL A 342 -2.12 7.49 -0.41
C VAL A 342 -1.73 8.71 0.41
N GLY A 343 -2.21 9.90 0.04
CA GLY A 343 -1.83 11.16 0.69
C GLY A 343 -3.03 11.99 1.11
N SER A 344 -2.77 13.02 1.93
CA SER A 344 -3.77 14.00 2.39
C SER A 344 -4.96 13.38 3.14
N ILE A 345 -4.69 12.36 3.95
CA ILE A 345 -5.68 11.64 4.74
C ILE A 345 -5.99 12.47 5.98
N VAL A 346 -7.22 12.99 6.07
CA VAL A 346 -7.71 13.75 7.22
C VAL A 346 -8.53 12.85 8.13
N ASN A 347 -8.61 13.20 9.41
CA ASN A 347 -9.52 12.50 10.32
C ASN A 347 -10.97 12.82 9.98
N LEU A 348 -11.80 11.78 9.80
CA LEU A 348 -13.22 11.93 9.49
C LEU A 348 -14.05 12.44 10.67
N GLN A 349 -13.55 12.32 11.90
CA GLN A 349 -14.28 12.74 13.10
C GLN A 349 -14.15 14.28 13.30
N PRO A 350 -15.24 15.07 13.30
CA PRO A 350 -15.19 16.54 13.27
C PRO A 350 -14.51 17.21 14.48
N ASP A 351 -14.49 16.54 15.62
CA ASP A 351 -13.97 17.01 16.90
C ASP A 351 -12.63 16.35 17.29
N SER A 352 -12.09 15.51 16.41
CA SER A 352 -10.82 14.82 16.60
C SER A 352 -9.65 15.70 16.15
N GLY A 353 -9.47 16.83 16.84
CA GLY A 353 -8.31 17.70 16.67
C GLY A 353 -7.00 16.93 16.54
N ASN A 354 -5.98 17.59 15.99
CA ASN A 354 -4.64 17.02 15.91
C ASN A 354 -4.17 16.41 17.24
N ASN A 355 -3.20 15.49 17.15
CA ASN A 355 -2.53 14.92 18.33
C ASN A 355 -1.39 15.83 18.84
N LEU A 356 -1.49 17.15 18.64
CA LEU A 356 -0.54 18.11 19.20
C LEU A 356 -0.98 18.43 20.63
N GLU A 357 -0.37 17.73 21.60
CA GLU A 357 -0.58 18.05 23.02
C GLU A 357 0.03 19.40 23.39
N ASN A 358 1.09 19.79 22.69
CA ASN A 358 1.71 21.12 22.73
C ASN A 358 2.02 21.56 21.29
N LEU A 359 1.89 22.87 21.01
CA LEU A 359 2.47 23.41 19.78
C LEU A 359 3.99 23.48 19.99
N PHE A 360 4.76 23.01 19.03
CA PHE A 360 6.22 23.21 19.02
C PHE A 360 6.54 24.70 19.27
N ASP A 361 7.26 24.98 20.37
CA ASP A 361 7.57 26.34 20.85
C ASP A 361 9.08 26.66 20.72
N GLY A 362 9.79 25.90 19.87
CA GLY A 362 11.23 26.01 19.67
C GLY A 362 12.03 24.93 20.40
N ILE A 363 13.37 25.07 20.33
CA ILE A 363 14.33 24.15 20.93
C ILE A 363 15.06 24.83 22.09
N ASN A 364 15.11 24.16 23.23
CA ASN A 364 15.89 24.53 24.40
C ASN A 364 17.10 23.60 24.51
N PHE A 365 18.30 24.16 24.35
CA PHE A 365 19.53 23.39 24.56
C PHE A 365 19.79 23.20 26.06
N ASP A 366 19.41 22.05 26.60
CA ASP A 366 19.52 21.71 28.03
C ASP A 366 19.85 20.24 28.34
N GLY A 367 20.01 19.40 27.32
CA GLY A 367 20.26 17.96 27.43
C GLY A 367 19.00 17.13 27.70
N GLN A 368 17.83 17.75 27.71
CA GLN A 368 16.53 17.08 27.68
C GLN A 368 16.06 17.10 26.21
N TYR A 369 15.62 15.95 25.71
CA TYR A 369 15.31 15.79 24.28
C TYR A 369 13.81 15.89 23.99
N ASP A 370 13.00 16.24 25.00
CA ASP A 370 11.53 16.21 24.93
C ASP A 370 10.97 17.23 23.92
N ASP A 371 11.67 18.35 23.70
CA ASP A 371 11.33 19.37 22.71
C ASP A 371 11.56 18.89 21.26
N TRP A 372 12.47 17.94 21.06
CA TRP A 372 12.68 17.27 19.79
C TRP A 372 11.60 16.23 19.49
N GLU A 373 10.95 15.63 20.48
CA GLU A 373 9.79 14.75 20.26
C GLU A 373 8.65 15.50 19.54
N ASP A 374 8.58 16.82 19.75
CA ASP A 374 7.68 17.76 19.08
C ASP A 374 8.31 18.41 17.83
N TYR A 375 9.37 17.85 17.23
CA TYR A 375 9.95 18.33 15.96
C TYR A 375 10.30 17.19 14.98
N GLY A 376 9.92 17.30 13.71
CA GLY A 376 10.05 16.20 12.74
C GLY A 376 11.51 15.81 12.45
N HIS A 377 11.84 14.52 12.56
CA HIS A 377 13.14 13.98 12.17
C HIS A 377 13.11 13.35 10.77
N SER A 378 14.24 13.44 10.10
CA SER A 378 14.55 12.67 8.89
C SER A 378 15.31 11.40 9.25
N THR A 379 15.04 10.34 8.50
CA THR A 379 15.79 9.09 8.57
C THR A 379 17.22 9.25 8.04
N ILE A 380 18.19 8.70 8.77
CA ILE A 380 19.60 8.57 8.41
C ILE A 380 19.93 7.08 8.35
N GLN A 381 20.28 6.59 7.16
CA GLN A 381 20.42 5.16 6.87
C GLN A 381 21.84 4.69 7.14
N TYR A 382 21.99 3.49 7.69
CA TYR A 382 23.28 2.83 7.72
C TYR A 382 23.60 2.14 6.38
N ALA A 383 24.87 1.75 6.17
CA ALA A 383 25.46 1.21 4.93
C ALA A 383 24.67 0.10 4.18
N THR A 384 23.63 -0.49 4.79
CA THR A 384 22.58 -1.25 4.10
C THR A 384 21.23 -0.62 4.43
N ALA A 385 20.73 0.17 3.48
CA ALA A 385 19.44 0.84 3.56
C ALA A 385 18.28 -0.12 3.90
N GLY A 386 17.39 0.28 4.80
CA GLY A 386 16.22 -0.53 5.18
C GLY A 386 16.56 -1.79 5.97
N SER A 387 17.52 -1.68 6.90
CA SER A 387 18.04 -2.82 7.68
C SER A 387 16.94 -3.63 8.40
N GLN A 388 17.27 -4.89 8.73
CA GLN A 388 16.34 -5.94 9.21
C GLN A 388 15.57 -5.55 10.49
N GLU A 389 14.58 -6.35 10.88
CA GLU A 389 13.67 -6.16 12.04
C GLU A 389 14.34 -5.66 13.35
N SER A 390 15.62 -5.99 13.58
CA SER A 390 16.38 -5.59 14.78
C SER A 390 17.31 -4.38 14.60
N GLN A 391 17.27 -3.70 13.46
CA GLN A 391 18.11 -2.54 13.14
C GLN A 391 17.19 -1.38 12.72
N ILE A 392 17.02 -0.43 13.63
CA ILE A 392 16.28 0.80 13.40
C ILE A 392 17.30 1.82 12.87
N ASP A 393 17.00 2.41 11.71
CA ASP A 393 17.83 3.49 11.14
C ASP A 393 17.85 4.68 12.11
N ALA A 394 18.94 5.44 12.11
CA ALA A 394 19.04 6.61 12.97
C ALA A 394 18.08 7.71 12.51
N LYS A 395 17.73 8.63 13.40
CA LYS A 395 16.86 9.77 13.09
C LYS A 395 17.60 11.06 13.44
N GLY A 396 17.45 12.10 12.62
CA GLY A 396 18.08 13.39 12.87
C GLY A 396 17.25 14.57 12.36
N ALA A 397 17.39 15.71 13.03
CA ALA A 397 16.66 16.93 12.71
C ALA A 397 17.57 18.17 12.81
N LEU A 398 17.21 19.20 12.05
CA LEU A 398 17.78 20.54 12.17
C LEU A 398 16.65 21.55 12.35
N TYR A 399 16.88 22.51 13.24
CA TYR A 399 15.98 23.63 13.47
C TYR A 399 16.79 24.92 13.52
N SER A 400 16.32 26.00 12.91
CA SER A 400 16.98 27.30 13.04
C SER A 400 16.01 28.36 13.56
N SER A 401 16.47 29.10 14.57
CA SER A 401 15.76 30.25 15.13
C SER A 401 16.75 31.18 15.82
N ASP A 402 16.44 32.48 15.81
CA ASP A 402 17.13 33.51 16.60
C ASP A 402 18.66 33.52 16.44
N GLY A 403 19.13 33.35 15.20
CA GLY A 403 20.57 33.35 14.88
C GLY A 403 21.29 32.07 15.30
N LYS A 404 20.57 31.00 15.65
CA LYS A 404 21.13 29.69 15.99
C LYS A 404 20.63 28.61 15.05
N LEU A 405 21.50 27.65 14.78
CA LEU A 405 21.15 26.34 14.25
C LEU A 405 21.20 25.35 15.40
N TYR A 406 20.11 24.66 15.64
CA TYR A 406 20.03 23.50 16.51
C TYR A 406 20.05 22.22 15.67
N GLY A 407 20.68 21.18 16.18
CA GLY A 407 20.65 19.87 15.54
C GLY A 407 20.51 18.76 16.57
N HIS A 408 19.76 17.74 16.21
CA HIS A 408 19.52 16.54 17.02
C HIS A 408 19.76 15.30 16.21
N VAL A 409 20.39 14.28 16.82
CA VAL A 409 20.51 12.96 16.21
C VAL A 409 20.43 11.90 17.29
N VAL A 410 19.67 10.85 17.01
CA VAL A 410 19.48 9.69 17.88
C VAL A 410 19.71 8.40 17.12
N THR A 411 20.33 7.42 17.78
CA THR A 411 20.47 6.07 17.25
C THR A 411 20.30 5.01 18.34
N THR A 412 19.62 3.93 17.98
CA THR A 412 19.53 2.68 18.75
C THR A 412 20.28 1.55 18.07
N MET A 413 20.99 1.84 16.97
CA MET A 413 21.62 0.82 16.14
C MET A 413 22.83 0.21 16.86
N PRO A 414 22.89 -1.10 17.09
CA PRO A 414 23.95 -1.73 17.88
C PRO A 414 25.38 -1.46 17.39
N GLN A 415 25.57 -1.23 16.09
CA GLN A 415 26.85 -0.89 15.50
C GLN A 415 27.31 0.53 15.87
N HIS A 416 26.39 1.49 15.91
CA HIS A 416 26.68 2.85 16.36
C HIS A 416 26.88 2.89 17.87
N LEU A 417 26.08 2.15 18.64
CA LEU A 417 26.22 2.10 20.10
C LEU A 417 27.59 1.55 20.57
N GLN A 418 28.29 0.78 19.72
CA GLN A 418 29.65 0.30 20.02
C GLN A 418 30.73 1.39 19.91
N GLU A 419 30.45 2.46 19.15
CA GLU A 419 31.34 3.61 18.98
C GLU A 419 31.37 4.49 20.24
N ALA A 420 30.24 4.55 20.97
CA ALA A 420 30.07 5.23 22.25
C ALA A 420 30.66 6.66 22.23
N GLY A 421 30.10 7.49 21.36
CA GLY A 421 30.39 8.90 21.14
C GLY A 421 31.11 9.21 19.83
N GLN A 422 31.77 8.24 19.18
CA GLN A 422 32.50 8.52 17.93
C GLN A 422 31.55 8.80 16.77
N GLU A 423 30.39 8.15 16.78
CA GLU A 423 29.30 8.29 15.82
C GLU A 423 28.79 9.74 15.70
N PHE A 424 28.93 10.50 16.79
CA PHE A 424 28.50 11.90 16.90
C PHE A 424 29.64 12.91 16.98
N THR A 425 30.90 12.49 16.94
CA THR A 425 32.04 13.40 17.07
C THR A 425 33.00 13.35 15.91
N GLU A 426 32.75 12.49 14.91
CA GLU A 426 33.53 12.35 13.69
C GLU A 426 32.67 12.31 12.43
N ALA A 427 33.25 12.70 11.30
CA ALA A 427 32.60 12.75 9.99
C ALA A 427 31.32 13.61 9.93
N ILE A 428 31.20 14.62 10.78
CA ILE A 428 30.12 15.61 10.72
C ILE A 428 30.46 16.68 9.70
N THR A 429 29.50 16.98 8.83
CA THR A 429 29.60 18.04 7.82
C THR A 429 28.37 18.91 7.88
N ILE A 430 28.53 20.21 8.09
CA ILE A 430 27.42 21.18 8.02
C ILE A 430 27.62 22.05 6.77
N ALA A 431 26.70 21.95 5.82
CA ALA A 431 26.74 22.64 4.53
C ALA A 431 25.72 23.78 4.50
N PHE A 432 26.06 24.89 3.83
CA PHE A 432 25.23 26.08 3.75
C PHE A 432 24.96 26.47 2.29
N ASN A 433 23.71 26.78 1.94
CA ASN A 433 23.28 27.18 0.59
C ASN A 433 23.67 26.22 -0.53
N GLN A 434 23.62 24.91 -0.25
CA GLN A 434 23.93 23.87 -1.23
C GLN A 434 22.69 23.03 -1.49
N SER A 435 22.36 22.87 -2.78
CA SER A 435 21.18 22.11 -3.17
C SER A 435 21.31 20.63 -2.80
N MET A 436 20.19 19.97 -2.55
CA MET A 436 20.14 18.53 -2.30
C MET A 436 20.84 17.72 -3.41
N ASP A 437 20.64 18.08 -4.68
CA ASP A 437 21.25 17.38 -5.82
C ASP A 437 22.77 17.52 -5.82
N SER A 438 23.30 18.70 -5.49
CA SER A 438 24.73 18.94 -5.35
C SER A 438 25.33 18.09 -4.23
N LEU A 439 24.68 18.06 -3.07
CA LEU A 439 25.14 17.30 -1.91
C LEU A 439 25.09 15.79 -2.15
N LYS A 440 24.00 15.26 -2.73
CA LYS A 440 23.85 13.84 -3.07
C LYS A 440 24.82 13.37 -4.15
N SER A 441 25.17 14.23 -5.11
CA SER A 441 26.14 13.91 -6.16
C SER A 441 27.61 14.08 -5.73
N GLY A 442 27.86 14.53 -4.49
CA GLY A 442 29.20 14.81 -3.98
C GLY A 442 29.83 16.10 -4.55
N SER A 443 29.06 16.91 -5.28
CA SER A 443 29.49 18.20 -5.83
C SER A 443 29.38 19.29 -4.76
N VAL A 444 30.17 19.16 -3.69
CA VAL A 444 30.11 20.03 -2.50
C VAL A 444 31.02 21.25 -2.68
N ASP A 445 30.47 22.45 -2.53
CA ASP A 445 31.26 23.69 -2.44
C ASP A 445 31.92 23.78 -1.05
N GLN A 446 33.21 23.48 -1.00
CA GLN A 446 34.00 23.45 0.23
C GLN A 446 34.13 24.81 0.90
N SER A 447 33.88 25.93 0.20
CA SER A 447 33.89 27.26 0.80
C SER A 447 32.65 27.55 1.66
N MET A 448 31.59 26.77 1.47
CA MET A 448 30.30 26.89 2.17
C MET A 448 30.04 25.71 3.09
N VAL A 449 31.09 25.18 3.71
CA VAL A 449 31.04 24.05 4.64
C VAL A 449 31.72 24.39 5.95
N PHE A 450 31.08 24.00 7.05
CA PHE A 450 31.65 24.00 8.38
C PHE A 450 31.91 22.55 8.84
N TYR A 451 33.15 22.28 9.23
CA TYR A 451 33.54 21.00 9.83
C TYR A 451 33.77 21.21 11.32
N PRO A 452 32.91 20.67 12.20
CA PRO A 452 33.09 20.81 13.64
C PRO A 452 34.26 19.95 14.14
N ARG A 453 34.86 20.42 15.23
CA ARG A 453 35.74 19.69 16.14
C ARG A 453 35.25 19.96 17.56
N PHE A 454 35.40 18.98 18.44
CA PHE A 454 34.86 19.01 19.79
C PHE A 454 35.98 19.11 20.81
N VAL A 455 35.83 20.04 21.75
CA VAL A 455 36.76 20.29 22.87
C VAL A 455 35.99 20.33 24.18
N THR A 456 36.65 20.07 25.32
CA THR A 456 36.01 20.26 26.63
C THR A 456 36.61 21.46 27.34
N VAL A 457 35.84 22.04 28.25
CA VAL A 457 36.25 23.21 29.03
C VAL A 457 35.96 22.93 30.49
N ASP A 458 36.98 23.03 31.34
CA ASP A 458 36.80 22.82 32.77
C ASP A 458 36.15 24.02 33.48
N ALA A 459 35.85 23.89 34.77
CA ALA A 459 35.23 24.94 35.56
C ALA A 459 36.07 26.24 35.66
N ASN A 460 37.39 26.17 35.40
CA ASN A 460 38.27 27.33 35.36
C ASN A 460 38.37 27.96 33.96
N GLY A 461 37.67 27.40 32.97
CA GLY A 461 37.72 27.82 31.58
C GLY A 461 38.89 27.21 30.79
N THR A 462 39.64 26.27 31.36
CA THR A 462 40.78 25.63 30.67
C THR A 462 40.27 24.73 29.55
N ILE A 463 40.82 24.88 28.36
CA ILE A 463 40.42 24.11 27.18
C ILE A 463 41.26 22.83 27.08
N ASP A 464 40.60 21.67 27.06
CA ASP A 464 41.18 20.43 26.57
C ASP A 464 40.84 20.28 25.09
N TRP A 465 41.85 20.47 24.24
CA TRP A 465 41.74 20.39 22.78
C TRP A 465 41.62 18.96 22.25
N ASN A 466 41.94 17.95 23.05
CA ASN A 466 41.93 16.55 22.64
C ASN A 466 41.22 15.68 23.70
N PRO A 467 39.95 16.00 24.02
CA PRO A 467 39.20 15.19 24.98
C PRO A 467 38.96 13.80 24.40
N ARG A 468 38.60 12.86 25.28
CA ARG A 468 38.08 11.55 24.84
C ARG A 468 36.74 11.77 24.15
N ARG A 469 36.56 11.18 22.96
CA ARG A 469 35.35 11.33 22.12
C ARG A 469 34.74 10.00 21.68
N ALA A 470 35.31 8.88 22.13
CA ALA A 470 34.94 7.54 21.71
C ALA A 470 35.11 6.56 22.88
N GLY A 471 34.36 5.45 22.84
CA GLY A 471 34.37 4.44 23.89
C GLY A 471 33.99 5.05 25.25
N LEU A 472 33.14 6.07 25.26
CA LEU A 472 32.73 6.74 26.49
C LEU A 472 31.90 5.78 27.35
N PRO A 473 32.04 5.82 28.68
CA PRO A 473 31.08 5.20 29.58
C PRO A 473 29.66 5.75 29.35
N GLU A 474 28.66 5.00 29.83
CA GLU A 474 27.29 5.51 29.92
C GLU A 474 27.25 6.82 30.73
N GLY A 475 26.56 7.83 30.20
CA GLY A 475 26.44 9.13 30.83
C GLY A 475 26.29 10.29 29.84
N THR A 476 26.22 11.51 30.39
CA THR A 476 26.05 12.75 29.62
C THR A 476 27.34 13.56 29.60
N TYR A 477 27.69 14.10 28.43
CA TYR A 477 28.93 14.80 28.16
C TYR A 477 28.64 16.13 27.44
N GLU A 478 29.30 17.22 27.86
CA GLU A 478 29.24 18.52 27.19
C GLU A 478 30.54 18.80 26.43
N TYR A 479 30.41 19.24 25.19
CA TYR A 479 31.51 19.71 24.35
C TYR A 479 31.25 21.13 23.85
N HIS A 480 32.32 21.89 23.70
CA HIS A 480 32.32 23.12 22.91
C HIS A 480 32.71 22.79 21.48
N ILE A 481 32.06 23.44 20.53
CA ILE A 481 32.28 23.23 19.10
C ILE A 481 33.24 24.29 18.59
N VAL A 482 34.37 23.85 18.05
CA VAL A 482 35.33 24.67 17.31
C VAL A 482 35.36 24.23 15.85
N SER A 483 36.00 25.01 15.01
CA SER A 483 36.25 24.56 13.64
C SER A 483 37.38 23.52 13.59
N ARG A 484 37.30 22.56 12.66
CA ARG A 484 38.34 21.54 12.43
C ARG A 484 39.71 22.14 12.10
N ASP A 485 39.74 23.32 11.49
CA ASP A 485 40.96 24.06 11.14
C ASP A 485 41.50 24.98 12.27
N ALA A 486 40.92 24.90 13.47
CA ALA A 486 41.43 25.62 14.65
C ALA A 486 42.88 25.20 14.98
N TRP A 487 43.67 26.15 15.47
CA TRP A 487 45.10 25.96 15.75
C TRP A 487 45.34 25.21 17.06
N GLY A 488 44.41 25.33 18.01
CA GLY A 488 44.48 24.63 19.27
C GLY A 488 45.49 25.21 20.26
N GLN A 489 45.66 26.53 20.26
CA GLN A 489 46.69 27.23 21.04
C GLN A 489 46.12 28.03 22.22
N SER A 490 44.84 28.41 22.16
CA SER A 490 44.16 29.06 23.28
C SER A 490 44.09 28.14 24.49
N GLN A 491 44.58 28.61 25.64
CA GLN A 491 44.57 27.85 26.89
C GLN A 491 43.26 28.01 27.67
N ASN A 492 42.57 29.14 27.50
CA ASN A 492 41.37 29.46 28.25
C ASN A 492 40.29 30.06 27.35
N ILE A 493 39.04 29.66 27.56
CA ILE A 493 37.88 30.10 26.79
C ILE A 493 37.61 31.61 26.88
N SER A 494 38.05 32.28 27.95
CA SER A 494 37.91 33.73 28.07
C SER A 494 38.94 34.53 27.26
N ASN A 495 39.89 33.86 26.61
CA ASN A 495 40.98 34.49 25.86
C ASN A 495 41.31 33.69 24.58
N LEU A 496 40.40 33.76 23.61
CA LEU A 496 40.50 33.01 22.36
C LEU A 496 41.33 33.76 21.31
N GLN A 497 42.22 33.03 20.64
CA GLN A 497 42.86 33.50 19.41
C GLN A 497 41.86 33.51 18.26
N GLU A 498 42.14 34.30 17.21
CA GLU A 498 41.25 34.45 16.06
C GLU A 498 40.86 33.14 15.37
N MET A 499 41.76 32.14 15.37
CA MET A 499 41.50 30.83 14.75
C MET A 499 40.90 29.79 15.71
N ASP A 500 40.83 30.09 17.00
CA ASP A 500 40.40 29.17 18.07
C ASP A 500 39.00 29.52 18.60
N GLN A 501 38.16 30.15 17.79
CA GLN A 501 36.82 30.58 18.19
C GLN A 501 35.90 29.39 18.49
N ILE A 502 35.05 29.56 19.50
CA ILE A 502 33.95 28.63 19.81
C ILE A 502 32.74 29.04 18.97
N TYR A 503 32.13 28.09 18.26
CA TYR A 503 30.97 28.30 17.40
C TYR A 503 29.66 27.83 18.02
N GLY A 504 29.72 27.07 19.12
CA GLY A 504 28.54 26.52 19.77
C GLY A 504 28.88 25.45 20.79
N LYS A 505 27.89 24.64 21.17
CA LYS A 505 28.03 23.53 22.12
C LYS A 505 27.24 22.32 21.68
N MET A 506 27.63 21.15 22.20
CA MET A 506 26.94 19.87 22.05
C MET A 506 26.78 19.21 23.40
N ILE A 507 25.59 18.65 23.67
CA ILE A 507 25.35 17.70 24.75
C ILE A 507 25.15 16.33 24.11
N MET A 508 25.84 15.33 24.64
CA MET A 508 25.80 13.95 24.16
C MET A 508 25.51 13.00 25.31
N THR A 509 24.50 12.16 25.15
CA THR A 509 24.11 11.14 26.11
C THR A 509 24.38 9.77 25.51
N ILE A 510 25.15 8.95 26.24
CA ILE A 510 25.57 7.60 25.82
C ILE A 510 24.85 6.55 26.67
N GLY A 511 24.29 5.54 26.02
CA GLY A 511 23.75 4.30 26.58
C GLY A 511 22.44 4.42 27.37
N THR A 512 21.91 5.62 27.57
CA THR A 512 20.70 5.84 28.37
C THR A 512 19.47 5.30 27.62
N ASN A 513 18.68 4.44 28.27
CA ASN A 513 17.52 3.77 27.69
C ASN A 513 17.83 2.95 26.40
N GLY A 514 19.09 2.52 26.22
CA GLY A 514 19.50 1.73 25.05
C GLY A 514 19.69 2.55 23.77
N LYS A 515 19.83 3.88 23.87
CA LYS A 515 20.16 4.78 22.74
C LYS A 515 21.37 5.65 23.06
N ASP A 516 22.04 6.10 22.00
CA ASP A 516 22.97 7.23 22.03
C ASP A 516 22.29 8.42 21.32
N GLU A 517 22.43 9.61 21.88
CA GLU A 517 21.66 10.79 21.47
C GLU A 517 22.46 12.08 21.66
N ILE A 518 22.37 13.00 20.68
CA ILE A 518 22.97 14.33 20.76
C ILE A 518 21.96 15.42 20.50
N GLU A 519 22.23 16.55 21.14
CA GLU A 519 21.79 17.84 20.67
C GLU A 519 22.95 18.82 20.62
N TYR A 520 22.89 19.78 19.70
CA TYR A 520 23.86 20.85 19.65
C TYR A 520 23.22 22.14 19.16
N TYR A 521 23.91 23.25 19.41
CA TYR A 521 23.65 24.49 18.69
C TYR A 521 24.92 25.06 18.07
N LEU A 522 24.76 25.81 16.98
CA LEU A 522 25.77 26.67 16.37
C LEU A 522 25.25 28.10 16.28
N GLU A 523 26.10 29.06 16.58
CA GLU A 523 25.82 30.50 16.46
C GLU A 523 26.04 30.91 14.99
N LEU A 524 24.95 31.06 14.24
CA LEU A 524 24.95 31.41 12.82
C LEU A 524 25.72 32.71 12.50
N PRO A 525 25.67 33.79 13.31
CA PRO A 525 26.51 34.96 13.08
C PRO A 525 28.01 34.64 13.05
N MET A 526 28.47 33.74 13.94
CA MET A 526 29.88 33.34 13.98
C MET A 526 30.24 32.45 12.79
N ILE A 527 29.33 31.55 12.39
CA ILE A 527 29.51 30.73 11.20
C ILE A 527 29.58 31.60 9.94
N ALA A 528 28.65 32.55 9.75
CA ALA A 528 28.63 33.47 8.62
C ALA A 528 29.95 34.25 8.51
N LYS A 529 30.43 34.79 9.65
CA LYS A 529 31.73 35.46 9.71
C LYS A 529 32.88 34.55 9.29
N LYS A 530 32.89 33.28 9.73
CA LYS A 530 33.92 32.30 9.32
C LYS A 530 33.88 32.02 7.82
N LEU A 531 32.68 31.88 7.26
CA LEU A 531 32.47 31.62 5.83
C LEU A 531 32.70 32.88 4.96
N GLY A 532 32.87 34.05 5.58
CA GLY A 532 33.07 35.31 4.87
C GLY A 532 31.80 35.83 4.18
N VAL A 533 30.63 35.47 4.69
CA VAL A 533 29.32 35.87 4.16
C VAL A 533 28.52 36.66 5.18
N ASP A 534 27.47 37.34 4.72
CA ASP A 534 26.48 37.96 5.61
C ASP A 534 25.57 36.90 6.24
N GLU A 535 25.18 37.08 7.50
CA GLU A 535 24.33 36.13 8.23
C GLU A 535 22.98 35.90 7.53
N THR A 536 22.39 36.93 6.93
CA THR A 536 21.13 36.82 6.17
C THR A 536 21.28 36.03 4.87
N SER A 537 22.52 35.73 4.48
CA SER A 537 22.81 34.91 3.30
C SER A 537 22.73 33.42 3.61
N LEU A 538 22.70 32.97 4.87
CA LEU A 538 22.54 31.56 5.23
C LEU A 538 21.05 31.17 5.10
N LYS A 539 20.64 30.71 3.92
CA LYS A 539 19.23 30.45 3.57
C LYS A 539 18.83 29.00 3.68
N GLU A 540 19.76 28.10 3.35
CA GLU A 540 19.56 26.65 3.46
C GLU A 540 20.72 26.08 4.24
N ILE A 541 20.42 25.20 5.20
CA ILE A 541 21.41 24.53 6.03
C ILE A 541 21.16 23.03 5.91
N ALA A 542 22.23 22.28 5.70
CA ALA A 542 22.19 20.83 5.67
C ALA A 542 23.26 20.24 6.58
N ALA A 543 23.00 19.07 7.14
CA ALA A 543 23.96 18.32 7.94
C ALA A 543 24.06 16.87 7.49
N GLN A 544 25.26 16.31 7.55
CA GLN A 544 25.54 14.89 7.33
C GLN A 544 26.36 14.36 8.51
N TYR A 545 25.99 13.18 9.00
CA TYR A 545 26.66 12.47 10.10
C TYR A 545 27.27 11.19 9.54
N GLY A 546 28.43 11.31 8.90
CA GLY A 546 28.99 10.27 8.03
C GLY A 546 29.31 8.93 8.70
N ARG A 547 29.46 8.91 10.04
CA ARG A 547 29.62 7.69 10.84
C ARG A 547 28.29 6.93 10.99
N ILE A 548 27.18 7.65 10.95
CA ILE A 548 25.81 7.12 11.10
C ILE A 548 25.25 6.74 9.74
N GLY A 549 25.29 7.68 8.79
CA GLY A 549 24.77 7.49 7.44
C GLY A 549 25.25 8.54 6.46
N GLN A 550 24.92 8.36 5.19
CA GLN A 550 25.34 9.27 4.12
C GLN A 550 24.25 10.27 3.73
N GLU A 551 23.09 10.19 4.38
CA GLU A 551 21.94 11.05 4.16
C GLU A 551 22.21 12.46 4.68
N TRP A 552 21.67 13.43 3.95
CA TRP A 552 21.67 14.83 4.35
C TRP A 552 20.32 15.17 4.95
N ILE A 553 20.33 15.82 6.11
CA ILE A 553 19.15 16.42 6.73
C ILE A 553 19.18 17.94 6.49
N PHE A 554 18.01 18.57 6.37
CA PHE A 554 17.89 19.96 5.89
C PHE A 554 17.01 20.81 6.81
N THR A 555 17.30 22.11 6.86
CA THR A 555 16.43 23.14 7.41
C THR A 555 16.58 24.45 6.65
N ALA A 556 15.58 25.31 6.74
CA ALA A 556 15.77 26.74 6.44
C ALA A 556 16.87 27.31 7.35
N GLY A 557 17.68 28.21 6.82
CA GLY A 557 18.58 29.05 7.62
C GLY A 557 17.84 30.24 8.23
N THR A 558 18.53 31.37 8.41
CA THR A 558 18.05 32.56 9.15
C THR A 558 16.77 33.15 8.54
N SER A 559 15.61 32.60 8.88
CA SER A 559 14.29 33.14 8.56
C SER A 559 13.90 34.17 9.61
N THR A 560 13.46 35.35 9.15
CA THR A 560 12.84 36.38 10.00
C THR A 560 11.40 36.00 10.40
N GLY A 561 11.19 34.80 10.95
CA GLY A 561 9.91 34.40 11.56
C GLY A 561 9.75 32.88 11.81
N PRO A 562 9.01 32.49 12.87
CA PRO A 562 8.82 31.09 13.31
C PRO A 562 8.06 30.19 12.32
N ALA A 563 7.42 30.76 11.28
CA ALA A 563 6.62 30.01 10.31
C ALA A 563 7.43 29.29 9.21
N ALA A 564 8.72 29.60 9.02
CA ALA A 564 9.50 29.05 7.91
C ALA A 564 10.17 27.70 8.21
N GLY A 565 10.40 27.35 9.49
CA GLY A 565 11.06 26.10 9.88
C GLY A 565 10.24 24.86 9.50
N VAL A 566 8.92 24.91 9.72
CA VAL A 566 7.98 23.83 9.35
C VAL A 566 7.87 23.66 7.82
N ALA A 567 8.12 24.72 7.04
CA ALA A 567 7.90 24.71 5.59
C ALA A 567 8.99 24.01 4.78
N VAL A 568 10.19 23.74 5.34
CA VAL A 568 11.29 23.12 4.57
C VAL A 568 11.32 21.59 4.69
N CYS A 569 10.83 21.01 5.79
CA CYS A 569 10.54 19.55 5.83
C CYS A 569 9.49 19.15 4.76
N ILE A 570 8.60 20.09 4.41
CA ILE A 570 7.60 19.93 3.34
C ILE A 570 8.24 19.92 1.93
N ALA A 571 9.43 20.51 1.75
CA ALA A 571 10.00 20.70 0.41
C ALA A 571 10.53 19.40 -0.22
N THR A 572 11.00 18.42 0.55
CA THR A 572 11.42 17.11 0.00
C THR A 572 10.24 16.33 -0.58
N VAL A 573 9.05 16.40 0.04
CA VAL A 573 7.82 15.78 -0.48
C VAL A 573 7.19 16.65 -1.58
N GLY A 574 7.10 17.97 -1.37
CA GLY A 574 6.48 18.93 -2.29
C GLY A 574 7.22 19.13 -3.62
N ILE A 575 8.55 19.08 -3.64
CA ILE A 575 9.36 19.20 -4.88
C ILE A 575 9.21 17.95 -5.74
N VAL A 576 9.10 16.76 -5.15
CA VAL A 576 8.85 15.52 -5.90
C VAL A 576 7.43 15.51 -6.50
N LEU A 577 6.44 16.00 -5.77
CA LEU A 577 5.08 16.22 -6.27
C LEU A 577 5.04 17.20 -7.46
N TRP A 578 5.82 18.28 -7.41
CA TRP A 578 5.93 19.23 -8.53
C TRP A 578 6.64 18.62 -9.74
N TYR A 579 7.70 17.84 -9.53
CA TYR A 579 8.46 17.18 -10.61
C TYR A 579 7.63 16.13 -11.37
N LYS A 580 6.78 15.37 -10.67
CA LYS A 580 5.88 14.38 -11.30
C LYS A 580 4.74 15.04 -12.09
N LYS A 581 4.22 16.18 -11.63
CA LYS A 581 3.21 16.94 -12.39
C LYS A 581 3.76 17.42 -13.74
N LYS A 582 5.05 17.76 -13.79
CA LYS A 582 5.75 18.13 -15.03
C LYS A 582 5.99 16.93 -15.95
N LYS A 583 6.41 15.77 -15.42
CA LYS A 583 6.58 14.54 -16.21
C LYS A 583 5.27 13.93 -16.74
N LYS A 584 4.17 13.96 -15.98
CA LYS A 584 2.84 13.55 -16.49
C LYS A 584 2.31 14.52 -17.56
N GLY A 585 2.65 15.81 -17.48
CA GLY A 585 2.32 16.79 -18.52
C GLY A 585 3.16 16.64 -19.81
N GLU A 586 4.35 16.07 -19.72
CA GLU A 586 5.25 15.85 -20.88
C GLU A 586 5.01 14.50 -21.59
N LEU A 587 4.18 13.61 -21.03
CA LEU A 587 3.85 12.29 -21.61
C LEU A 587 2.52 12.25 -22.39
N ILE A 588 1.87 13.40 -22.61
CA ILE A 588 0.80 13.52 -23.60
C ILE A 588 1.39 14.22 -24.83
N PRO A 589 1.80 13.50 -25.89
CA PRO A 589 1.89 14.13 -27.19
C PRO A 589 0.48 14.58 -27.54
N ALA A 590 0.31 15.87 -27.79
CA ALA A 590 -0.89 16.39 -28.42
C ALA A 590 -1.07 15.67 -29.77
N ALA A 591 -2.04 14.75 -29.84
CA ALA A 591 -2.46 14.15 -31.09
C ALA A 591 -3.27 15.19 -31.87
N VAL A 592 -2.75 15.54 -33.06
CA VAL A 592 -3.53 15.98 -34.22
C VAL A 592 -3.81 14.74 -35.06
#